data_AF-A0A661LIT9-F1
#
_entry.id   AF-A0A661LIT9-F1
#
_cell.length_a   1.000
_cell.length_b   1.000
_cell.length_c   1.000
_cell.angle_alpha   90.00
_cell.angle_beta   90.00
_cell.angle_gamma   90.00
#
_symmetry.space_group_name_H-M   'P 1'
#
loop_
_entity.id
_entity.type
_entity.pdbx_description
1 polymer ?
#
loop_
_entity_poly.entity_id
_entity_poly.type
_entity_poly.pdbx_seq_one_letter_code
_entity_poly.pdbx_strand_id
1 'polypeptide(L)'
;MALGEIALGVLLAGMVGGIAIVYISWHGLFITGIHGKVALVMAPFIIFGLISGLYMNHKKRKRRILPFLHGLNNLVILIMALSQVITGFRVYRAFVLGG
;
A
#
# COMPACT_ATOMS: atom_id res chain seq x y z
N MET A 1 8.79 -13.01 13.24
CA MET A 1 7.79 -12.47 12.29
C MET A 1 7.69 -10.98 12.53
N ALA A 2 8.15 -10.15 11.60
CA ALA A 2 8.11 -8.70 11.78
C ALA A 2 6.74 -8.22 11.31
N LEU A 3 5.88 -7.79 12.22
CA LEU A 3 4.50 -7.32 11.96
C LEU A 3 4.39 -6.36 10.75
N GLY A 4 5.44 -5.58 10.48
CA GLY A 4 5.54 -4.71 9.31
C GLY A 4 5.56 -5.44 7.96
N GLU A 5 6.21 -6.60 7.84
CA GLU A 5 6.21 -7.40 6.60
C GLU A 5 4.80 -7.92 6.29
N ILE A 6 4.09 -8.37 7.32
CA ILE A 6 2.69 -8.81 7.19
C ILE A 6 1.82 -7.61 6.79
N ALA A 7 1.95 -6.46 7.46
CA ALA A 7 1.18 -5.27 7.13
C ALA A 7 1.41 -4.80 5.69
N LEU A 8 2.66 -4.77 5.23
CA LEU A 8 3.00 -4.43 3.86
C LEU A 8 2.47 -5.47 2.85
N GLY A 9 2.53 -6.76 3.19
CA GLY A 9 1.95 -7.82 2.38
C GLY A 9 0.43 -7.70 2.25
N VAL A 10 -0.26 -7.40 3.35
CA VAL A 10 -1.72 -7.16 3.36
C VAL A 10 -2.08 -5.92 2.55
N LEU A 11 -1.31 -4.84 2.65
CA LEU A 11 -1.52 -3.63 1.83
C LEU A 11 -1.36 -3.94 0.33
N LEU A 12 -0.34 -4.72 -0.04
CA LEU A 12 -0.13 -5.11 -1.44
C LEU A 12 -1.27 -6.00 -1.96
N ALA A 13 -1.67 -6.99 -1.17
CA ALA A 13 -2.79 -7.87 -1.50
C ALA A 13 -4.11 -7.09 -1.60
N GLY A 14 -4.35 -6.14 -0.69
CA GLY A 14 -5.51 -5.26 -0.71
C GLY A 14 -5.55 -4.38 -1.96
N MET A 15 -4.41 -3.84 -2.40
CA MET A 15 -4.31 -3.10 -3.66
C MET A 15 -4.66 -3.99 -4.86
N VAL A 16 -4.06 -5.17 -4.98
CA VAL A 16 -4.32 -6.09 -6.10
C VAL A 16 -5.79 -6.52 -6.10
N GLY A 17 -6.33 -6.90 -4.95
CA GLY A 17 -7.74 -7.25 -4.79
C GLY A 17 -8.68 -6.10 -5.12
N GLY A 18 -8.37 -4.88 -4.68
CA GLY A 18 -9.14 -3.68 -4.99
C GLY A 18 -9.17 -3.38 -6.49
N ILE A 19 -8.02 -3.46 -7.17
CA ILE A 19 -7.94 -3.28 -8.63
C ILE A 19 -8.76 -4.36 -9.34
N ALA A 20 -8.65 -5.63 -8.91
CA ALA A 20 -9.40 -6.73 -9.49
C ALA A 20 -10.93 -6.54 -9.34
N ILE A 21 -11.40 -6.15 -8.15
CA ILE A 21 -12.83 -5.90 -7.91
C ILE A 21 -13.34 -4.72 -8.75
N VAL A 22 -12.58 -3.63 -8.83
CA VAL A 22 -12.95 -2.48 -9.67
C VAL A 22 -13.08 -2.90 -11.14
N TYR A 23 -12.14 -3.71 -11.63
CA TYR A 23 -12.17 -4.20 -13.00
C TYR A 23 -13.35 -5.15 -13.27
N ILE A 24 -13.61 -6.11 -12.38
CA ILE A 24 -14.66 -7.12 -12.55
C ILE A 24 -16.06 -6.51 -12.37
N SER A 25 -16.26 -5.68 -11.35
CA SER A 25 -17.57 -5.15 -10.99
C SER A 25 -17.95 -3.93 -11.81
N TRP A 26 -16.99 -3.07 -12.15
CA TRP A 26 -17.25 -1.76 -12.76
C TRP A 26 -16.57 -1.58 -14.12
N HIS A 27 -15.94 -2.63 -14.67
CA HIS A 27 -15.37 -2.68 -16.03
C HIS A 27 -14.41 -1.52 -16.34
N GLY A 28 -13.73 -1.01 -15.32
CA GLY A 28 -12.84 0.15 -15.44
C GLY A 28 -11.54 -0.04 -14.68
N LEU A 29 -10.56 0.80 -14.98
CA LEU A 29 -9.33 0.95 -14.20
C LEU A 29 -9.23 2.39 -13.73
N PHE A 30 -8.80 2.59 -12.49
CA PHE A 30 -8.62 3.93 -11.87
C PHE A 30 -9.87 4.82 -11.84
N ILE A 31 -11.08 4.26 -12.04
CA ILE A 31 -12.35 5.00 -11.96
C ILE A 31 -12.65 5.51 -10.53
N THR A 32 -11.99 4.92 -9.53
CA THR A 32 -11.99 5.36 -8.13
C THR A 32 -11.14 6.63 -7.90
N GLY A 33 -10.58 7.20 -8.98
CA GLY A 33 -9.87 8.47 -8.97
C GLY A 33 -8.60 8.43 -8.14
N ILE A 34 -8.50 9.36 -7.18
CA ILE A 34 -7.30 9.50 -6.34
C ILE A 34 -7.02 8.25 -5.51
N HIS A 35 -8.05 7.49 -5.13
CA HIS A 35 -7.90 6.23 -4.37
C HIS A 35 -7.03 5.24 -5.15
N GLY A 36 -7.44 4.90 -6.38
CA GLY A 36 -6.72 3.98 -7.24
C GLY A 36 -5.33 4.49 -7.67
N LYS A 37 -5.19 5.79 -7.96
CA LYS A 37 -3.90 6.37 -8.36
C LYS A 37 -2.87 6.32 -7.22
N VAL A 38 -3.26 6.69 -6.00
CA VAL A 38 -2.38 6.63 -4.83
C VAL A 38 -2.03 5.18 -4.49
N ALA A 39 -2.97 4.24 -4.60
CA ALA A 39 -2.69 2.82 -4.38
C ALA A 39 -1.57 2.32 -5.32
N LEU A 40 -1.62 2.69 -6.61
CA LEU A 40 -0.56 2.35 -7.57
C LEU A 40 0.79 3.00 -7.22
N VAL A 41 0.78 4.30 -6.84
CA VAL A 41 2.00 5.00 -6.41
C VAL A 41 2.60 4.39 -5.14
N MET A 42 1.76 3.86 -4.26
CA MET A 42 2.17 3.21 -3.01
C MET A 42 2.87 1.86 -3.24
N ALA A 43 2.59 1.18 -4.36
CA ALA A 43 3.16 -0.13 -4.70
C ALA A 43 4.71 -0.19 -4.67
N PRO A 44 5.47 0.68 -5.38
CA PRO A 44 6.93 0.65 -5.33
C PRO A 44 7.49 0.85 -3.91
N PHE A 45 6.85 1.68 -3.09
CA PHE A 45 7.26 1.88 -1.69
C PHE A 45 7.02 0.61 -0.87
N ILE A 46 5.86 -0.03 -1.02
CA ILE A 46 5.55 -1.31 -0.37
C ILE A 46 6.57 -2.38 -0.76
N ILE A 47 6.88 -2.51 -2.04
CA ILE A 47 7.86 -3.46 -2.57
C ILE A 47 9.24 -3.18 -1.97
N PHE A 48 9.69 -1.92 -1.96
CA PHE A 48 10.94 -1.54 -1.32
C PHE A 48 10.95 -1.89 0.18
N GLY A 49 9.86 -1.57 0.90
CA GLY A 49 9.72 -1.87 2.33
C GLY A 49 9.81 -3.36 2.63
N LEU A 50 9.14 -4.20 1.83
CA LEU A 50 9.18 -5.66 1.94
C LEU A 50 10.59 -6.20 1.68
N ILE A 51 11.18 -5.85 0.54
CA ILE A 51 12.49 -6.38 0.14
C ILE A 51 13.57 -5.93 1.14
N SER A 52 13.59 -4.64 1.51
CA SER A 52 14.59 -4.12 2.45
C SER A 52 14.40 -4.69 3.86
N GLY A 53 13.15 -4.87 4.32
CA GLY A 53 12.82 -5.51 5.60
C GLY A 53 13.30 -6.94 5.66
N LEU A 54 12.91 -7.76 4.67
CA LEU A 54 13.33 -9.16 4.55
C LEU A 54 14.85 -9.29 4.47
N TYR A 55 15.50 -8.43 3.67
CA TYR A 55 16.96 -8.43 3.54
C TYR A 55 17.66 -8.12 4.87
N MET A 56 17.20 -7.10 5.60
CA MET A 56 17.75 -6.76 6.92
C MET A 56 17.43 -7.80 7.98
N ASN A 57 16.32 -8.52 7.84
CA ASN A 57 15.97 -9.63 8.71
C ASN A 57 16.83 -10.86 8.47
N HIS A 58 17.08 -11.21 7.22
CA HIS A 58 17.91 -12.37 6.87
C HIS A 58 19.39 -12.12 7.11
N LYS A 59 19.92 -10.96 6.71
CA LYS A 59 21.34 -10.62 6.88
C LYS A 59 21.51 -9.61 8.00
N LYS A 60 21.83 -10.07 9.21
CA LYS A 60 22.14 -9.19 10.35
C LYS A 60 23.55 -8.58 10.18
N ARG A 61 23.62 -7.25 10.04
CA ARG A 61 24.88 -6.48 9.92
C ARG A 61 24.67 -5.09 10.49
N LYS A 62 25.71 -4.46 11.07
CA LYS A 62 25.70 -3.02 11.39
C LYS A 62 25.56 -2.22 10.09
N ARG A 63 24.44 -1.53 9.92
CA ARG A 63 24.12 -0.65 8.79
C ARG A 63 23.48 0.62 9.35
N ARG A 64 23.75 1.78 8.76
CA ARG A 64 23.13 3.05 9.14
C ARG A 64 22.14 3.56 8.09
N ILE A 65 22.55 3.51 6.82
CA ILE A 65 21.78 4.10 5.71
C ILE A 65 20.53 3.27 5.39
N LEU A 66 20.67 1.96 5.18
CA LEU A 66 19.53 1.13 4.77
C LEU A 66 18.38 1.09 5.81
N PRO A 67 18.63 0.91 7.12
CA PRO A 67 17.57 0.99 8.12
C PRO A 67 16.88 2.36 8.16
N PHE A 68 17.63 3.45 7.98
CA PHE A 68 17.07 4.80 7.93
C PHE A 68 16.14 4.99 6.73
N LEU A 69 16.59 4.60 5.52
CA LEU A 69 15.77 4.65 4.31
C LEU A 69 14.52 3.77 4.42
N HIS A 70 14.64 2.57 5.01
CA HIS A 70 13.51 1.68 5.27
C HIS A 70 12.48 2.34 6.20
N GLY A 71 12.93 2.94 7.31
CA GLY A 71 12.06 3.65 8.24
C GLY A 71 11.33 4.83 7.57
N LEU A 72 12.06 5.67 6.83
CA LEU A 72 11.48 6.81 6.11
C LEU A 72 10.47 6.36 5.05
N ASN A 73 10.81 5.34 4.27
CA ASN A 73 9.90 4.74 3.30
C ASN A 73 8.59 4.25 3.97
N ASN A 74 8.69 3.55 5.08
CA ASN A 74 7.51 3.03 5.78
C ASN A 74 6.67 4.13 6.43
N LEU A 75 7.29 5.25 6.83
CA LEU A 75 6.55 6.44 7.26
C LEU A 75 5.74 7.04 6.09
N VAL A 76 6.32 7.12 4.90
CA VAL A 76 5.62 7.57 3.68
C VAL A 76 4.46 6.64 3.33
N ILE A 77 4.66 5.31 3.42
CA ILE A 77 3.59 4.32 3.26
C ILE A 77 2.48 4.52 4.28
N LEU A 78 2.81 4.75 5.56
CA LEU A 78 1.81 4.97 6.60
C LEU A 78 0.92 6.18 6.28
N ILE A 79 1.52 7.31 5.85
CA ILE A 79 0.78 8.50 5.44
C ILE A 79 -0.15 8.19 4.25
N MET A 80 0.36 7.48 3.24
CA MET A 80 -0.46 7.06 2.09
C MET A 80 -1.59 6.12 2.53
N ALA A 81 -1.34 5.16 3.42
CA ALA A 81 -2.34 4.24 3.94
C ALA A 81 -3.48 4.97 4.67
N LEU A 82 -3.17 5.98 5.49
CA LEU A 82 -4.19 6.83 6.13
C LEU A 82 -5.04 7.57 5.09
N SER A 83 -4.41 8.07 4.01
CA SER A 83 -5.13 8.69 2.90
C SER A 83 -6.05 7.71 2.15
N GLN A 84 -5.67 6.42 2.09
CA GLN A 84 -6.47 5.36 1.47
C GLN A 84 -7.76 5.10 2.26
N VAL A 85 -7.75 5.21 3.59
CA VAL A 85 -8.96 5.09 4.41
C VAL A 85 -9.97 6.20 4.06
N ILE A 86 -9.51 7.45 3.99
CA ILE A 86 -10.36 8.60 3.69
C ILE A 86 -10.92 8.51 2.27
N THR A 87 -10.07 8.21 1.29
CA THR A 87 -10.47 8.14 -0.12
C THR A 87 -11.30 6.89 -0.41
N GLY A 88 -11.02 5.76 0.25
CA GLY A 88 -11.80 4.54 0.19
C GLY A 88 -13.22 4.73 0.71
N PHE A 89 -13.40 5.49 1.80
CA PHE A 89 -14.74 5.85 2.28
C PHE A 89 -15.53 6.68 1.26
N ARG A 90 -14.87 7.60 0.54
CA ARG A 90 -15.50 8.36 -0.55
C ARG A 90 -15.92 7.46 -1.72
N VAL A 91 -15.06 6.50 -2.09
CA VAL A 91 -15.37 5.50 -3.12
C VAL A 91 -16.58 4.66 -2.69
N TYR A 92 -16.58 4.18 -1.45
CA TYR A 92 -17.69 3.40 -0.91
C TYR A 92 -19.02 4.16 -0.96
N ARG A 93 -19.02 5.45 -0.56
CA ARG A 93 -20.21 6.29 -0.66
C ARG A 93 -20.70 6.47 -2.10
N ALA A 94 -19.80 6.80 -3.02
CA ALA A 94 -20.15 7.10 -4.40
C ALA A 94 -20.59 5.88 -5.21
N PHE A 95 -19.91 4.74 -5.03
CA PHE A 95 -20.11 3.55 -5.88
C PHE A 95 -20.95 2.44 -5.24
N VAL A 96 -21.11 2.43 -3.92
CA VAL A 96 -21.87 1.38 -3.21
C VAL A 96 -23.14 1.94 -2.58
N LEU A 97 -23.04 3.07 -1.89
CA LEU A 97 -24.21 3.67 -1.23
C LEU A 97 -25.01 4.61 -2.14
N GLY A 98 -24.46 5.01 -3.29
CA GLY A 98 -25.12 5.88 -4.26
C GLY A 98 -25.29 7.34 -3.80
N GLY A 99 -24.41 7.85 -2.92
CA GLY A 99 -24.45 9.23 -2.43
C GLY A 99 -23.09 9.87 -2.20
#